data_AF-A0A7J4QNF0-F1
#
_entry.id   AF-A0A7J4QNF0-F1
#
_cell.length_a   1.000
_cell.length_b   1.000
_cell.length_c   1.000
_cell.angle_alpha   90.00
_cell.angle_beta   90.00
_cell.angle_gamma   90.00
#
_symmetry.space_group_name_H-M   'P 1'
#
loop_
_entity.id
_entity.type
_entity.pdbx_description
1 polymer ?
#
loop_
_entity_poly.entity_id
_entity_poly.type
_entity_poly.pdbx_seq_one_letter_code
_entity_poly.pdbx_strand_id
1 'polypeptide(L)' 'MDIETRLQNVAKVIAEIDDSKVPRNIRRQAKEVTEQWLLNTGKKTDVRVAMTQAKLEEL' A
#
# COMPACT_ATOMS: atom_id res chain seq x y z
N MET A 1 15.30 -11.90 -6.79
CA MET A 1 14.18 -11.37 -5.99
C MET A 1 13.07 -11.03 -6.96
N ASP A 2 11.94 -11.71 -6.83
CA ASP A 2 10.76 -11.46 -7.68
C ASP A 2 10.11 -10.12 -7.33
N ILE A 3 9.50 -9.46 -8.31
CA ILE A 3 8.85 -8.15 -8.14
C ILE A 3 7.69 -8.27 -7.14
N GLU A 4 6.93 -9.36 -7.16
CA GLU A 4 5.86 -9.58 -6.19
C GLU A 4 6.41 -9.73 -4.76
N THR A 5 7.56 -10.39 -4.60
CA THR A 5 8.22 -10.47 -3.29
C THR A 5 8.59 -9.07 -2.76
N ARG A 6 9.03 -8.16 -3.65
CA ARG A 6 9.31 -6.77 -3.28
C ARG A 6 8.01 -6.02 -2.91
N LEU A 7 6.94 -6.17 -3.70
CA LEU A 7 5.66 -5.53 -3.41
C LEU A 7 5.07 -6.00 -2.07
N GLN A 8 5.19 -7.30 -1.76
CA GLN A 8 4.81 -7.86 -0.47
C GLN A 8 5.62 -7.27 0.69
N ASN A 9 6.92 -7.06 0.50
CA ASN A 9 7.75 -6.39 1.51
C ASN A 9 7.35 -4.92 1.72
N VAL A 10 7.05 -4.18 0.64
CA VAL A 10 6.54 -2.81 0.76
C VAL A 10 5.18 -2.78 1.48
N ALA A 11 4.28 -3.72 1.17
CA ALA A 11 3.00 -3.83 1.85
C ALA A 11 3.13 -4.07 3.36
N LYS A 12 4.13 -4.87 3.78
CA LYS A 12 4.44 -5.07 5.21
C LYS A 12 4.88 -3.77 5.87
N VAL A 13 5.75 -2.99 5.22
CA VAL A 13 6.19 -1.68 5.74
C VAL A 13 5.01 -0.71 5.84
N ILE A 14 4.10 -0.68 4.85
CA ILE A 14 2.89 0.16 4.93
C ILE A 14 1.97 -0.32 6.07
N ALA A 15 1.88 -1.62 6.33
CA ALA A 15 1.09 -2.15 7.43
C ALA A 15 1.60 -1.75 8.82
N GLU A 16 2.88 -1.37 8.95
CA GLU A 16 3.43 -0.81 10.20
C GLU A 16 2.84 0.57 10.56
N ILE A 17 2.15 1.23 9.61
CA ILE A 17 1.35 2.44 9.88
C ILE A 17 0.16 2.15 10.81
N ASP A 18 -0.19 0.87 11.04
CA ASP A 18 -1.21 0.46 12.02
C ASP A 18 -0.75 0.65 13.49
N ASP A 19 -0.28 1.86 13.81
CA ASP A 19 0.17 2.29 15.13
C ASP A 19 -0.91 3.18 15.81
N SER A 20 -1.10 2.98 17.11
CA SER A 20 -2.03 3.74 17.95
C SER A 20 -1.85 5.27 17.88
N LYS A 21 -0.66 5.77 17.54
CA LYS A 21 -0.29 7.18 17.40
C LYS A 21 -0.70 7.79 16.07
N VAL A 22 -1.01 6.97 15.06
CA VAL A 22 -1.46 7.44 13.74
C VAL A 22 -2.97 7.70 13.77
N PRO A 23 -3.49 8.77 13.15
CA PRO A 23 -4.93 8.99 13.06
C PRO A 23 -5.67 7.82 12.37
N ARG A 24 -6.86 7.47 12.88
CA ARG A 24 -7.63 6.31 12.40
C ARG A 24 -7.95 6.36 10.90
N ASN A 25 -8.18 7.56 10.36
CA ASN A 25 -8.41 7.78 8.94
C ASN A 25 -7.16 7.46 8.10
N ILE A 26 -5.96 7.79 8.57
CA ILE A 26 -4.70 7.48 7.88
C ILE A 26 -4.44 5.98 7.90
N ARG A 27 -4.60 5.32 9.05
CA ARG A 27 -4.49 3.85 9.15
C ARG A 27 -5.43 3.13 8.19
N ARG A 28 -6.70 3.56 8.16
CA ARG A 28 -7.71 2.97 7.26
C ARG A 28 -7.33 3.16 5.80
N GLN A 29 -6.95 4.37 5.41
CA GLN A 29 -6.61 4.66 4.01
C GLN A 29 -5.35 3.94 3.57
N ALA A 30 -4.30 3.88 4.40
CA ALA A 30 -3.08 3.13 4.08
C ALA A 30 -3.37 1.64 3.82
N LYS A 31 -4.25 1.03 4.62
CA LYS A 31 -4.72 -0.34 4.42
C LYS A 31 -5.52 -0.49 3.12
N GLU A 32 -6.50 0.39 2.88
CA GLU A 32 -7.32 0.37 1.66
C GLU A 32 -6.47 0.51 0.39
N VAL A 33 -5.49 1.42 0.39
CA VAL A 33 -4.58 1.64 -0.73
C VAL A 33 -3.75 0.38 -1.03
N THR A 34 -3.25 -0.26 0.03
CA THR A 34 -2.43 -1.47 -0.08
C THR A 34 -3.23 -2.64 -0.67
N GLU A 35 -4.46 -2.85 -0.21
CA GLU A 35 -5.32 -3.95 -0.67
C GLU A 35 -5.90 -3.70 -2.08
N GLN A 36 -6.34 -2.47 -2.38
CA GLN A 36 -6.98 -2.16 -3.66
C GLN A 36 -6.01 -2.02 -4.82
N TRP A 37 -4.77 -1.60 -4.54
CA TRP A 37 -3.75 -1.29 -5.55
C TRP A 37 -2.52 -2.15 -5.37
N LEU A 38 -1.73 -1.97 -4.30
CA LEU A 38 -0.41 -2.58 -4.20
C LEU A 38 -0.43 -4.11 -4.31
N LEU A 39 -1.41 -4.78 -3.68
CA LEU A 39 -1.54 -6.24 -3.65
C LEU A 39 -2.55 -6.79 -4.67
N ASN A 40 -3.11 -5.95 -5.53
CA ASN A 40 -4.14 -6.36 -6.48
C ASN A 40 -3.52 -6.95 -7.76
N THR A 41 -3.35 -8.26 -7.80
CA THR A 41 -2.79 -9.00 -8.95
C THR A 41 -3.68 -8.97 -10.20
N GLY A 42 -4.92 -8.50 -10.10
CA GLY A 42 -5.80 -8.25 -11.26
C GLY A 42 -5.45 -6.98 -12.05
N LYS A 43 -4.51 -6.17 -11.55
CA LYS A 43 -4.00 -4.97 -12.22
C LYS A 43 -2.53 -5.14 -12.61
N LYS A 44 -2.11 -4.41 -13.65
CA LYS A 44 -0.70 -4.36 -14.04
C LYS A 44 0.16 -3.73 -12.94
N THR A 45 1.38 -4.23 -12.77
CA THR A 45 2.33 -3.83 -11.72
C THR A 45 2.62 -2.34 -11.70
N ASP A 46 2.80 -1.73 -12.88
CA ASP A 46 3.00 -0.28 -13.05
C ASP A 46 1.82 0.53 -12.50
N VAL A 47 0.59 0.15 -12.84
CA VAL A 47 -0.63 0.79 -12.33
C VAL A 47 -0.75 0.64 -10.82
N ARG A 48 -0.44 -0.55 -10.29
CA ARG A 48 -0.48 -0.82 -8.84
C ARG A 48 0.47 0.12 -8.10
N VAL A 49 1.71 0.21 -8.54
CA VAL A 49 2.74 1.05 -7.90
C VAL A 49 2.39 2.53 -8.02
N ALA A 50 2.04 3.01 -9.22
CA ALA A 50 1.73 4.42 -9.45
C ALA A 50 0.53 4.89 -8.61
N MET A 51 -0.54 4.09 -8.55
CA MET A 51 -1.74 4.44 -7.78
C MET A 51 -1.49 4.34 -6.27
N THR A 52 -0.71 3.37 -5.82
CA THR A 52 -0.32 3.29 -4.41
C THR A 52 0.52 4.50 -4.01
N GLN A 53 1.49 4.91 -4.83
CA GLN A 53 2.31 6.09 -4.55
C GLN A 53 1.44 7.35 -4.48
N ALA A 54 0.65 7.64 -5.52
CA ALA A 54 -0.18 8.85 -5.57
C ALA A 54 -1.14 8.94 -4.37
N LYS A 55 -1.76 7.83 -3.98
CA LYS A 55 -2.69 7.82 -2.84
C LYS A 55 -2.01 7.94 -1.49
N LEU A 56 -0.79 7.43 -1.33
CA LEU A 56 -0.03 7.59 -0.09
C LEU A 56 0.54 9.01 0.06
N GLU A 57 0.83 9.71 -1.05
CA GLU A 57 1.24 11.12 -1.04
C GLU A 57 0.11 12.08 -0.62
N GLU A 58 -1.15 11.66 -0.77
CA GLU A 58 -2.35 12.43 -0.39
C GLU A 58 -2.76 12.24 1.08
N LEU A 59 -2.09 11.37 1.84
CA LEU A 59 -2.38 11.07 3.25
C LEU A 59 -1.73 12.07 4.22
#